data_AF-A0A5K1CAB5-F1
#
_entry.id   AF-A0A5K1CAB5-F1
#
_cell.length_a   1.000
_cell.length_b   1.000
_cell.length_c   1.000
_cell.angle_alpha   90.00
_cell.angle_beta   90.00
_cell.angle_gamma   90.00
#
_symmetry.space_group_name_H-M   'P 1'
#
loop_
_entity.id
_entity.type
_entity.pdbx_description
1 polymer ?
#
loop_
_entity_poly.entity_id
_entity_poly.type
_entity_poly.pdbx_seq_one_letter_code
_entity_poly.pdbx_strand_id
1 'polypeptide(L)' 'PRVKVYDVEGKKANQEVEICHLDTNQWSAGHTTFRALGHKLGEIEVCHFIFQNDFIWASQD' A
#
# COMPACT_ATOMS: atom_id res chain seq x y z
N PRO A 1 13.38 4.55 -4.15
CA PRO A 1 13.10 5.89 -4.72
C PRO A 1 12.47 6.78 -3.64
N ARG A 2 12.96 8.00 -3.39
CA ARG A 2 12.32 8.91 -2.41
C ARG A 2 11.28 9.77 -3.12
N VAL A 3 10.01 9.46 -2.95
CA VAL A 3 8.89 10.26 -3.48
C VAL A 3 8.54 11.35 -2.47
N LYS A 4 8.27 12.58 -2.93
CA LYS A 4 7.79 13.67 -2.07
C LYS A 4 6.27 13.72 -2.16
N VAL A 5 5.59 13.57 -1.02
CA VAL A 5 4.12 13.61 -0.95
C VAL A 5 3.66 14.90 -0.29
N TYR A 6 2.61 15.48 -0.86
CA TYR A 6 2.00 16.75 -0.46
C TYR A 6 0.50 16.55 -0.31
N ASP A 7 -0.12 17.25 0.65
CA ASP A 7 -1.57 17.27 0.81
C ASP A 7 -2.25 18.13 -0.29
N VAL A 8 -3.59 18.17 -0.27
CA VAL A 8 -4.38 18.94 -1.23
C VAL A 8 -4.15 20.45 -1.15
N GLU A 9 -3.54 20.94 -0.07
CA GLU A 9 -3.15 22.34 0.13
C GLU A 9 -1.69 22.61 -0.25
N GLY A 10 -0.95 21.59 -0.72
CA GLY A 10 0.45 21.68 -1.09
C GLY A 10 1.41 21.68 0.09
N LYS A 11 0.96 21.39 1.32
CA LYS A 11 1.84 21.20 2.47
C LYS A 11 2.44 19.81 2.42
N LYS A 12 3.69 19.67 2.88
CA LYS A 12 4.34 18.37 2.94
C LYS A 12 3.56 17.47 3.89
N ALA A 13 3.07 16.34 3.38
CA ALA A 13 2.43 15.35 4.24
C ALA A 13 3.47 14.81 5.23
N ASN A 14 3.11 14.78 6.52
CA ASN A 14 4.03 14.35 7.58
C ASN A 14 4.51 12.94 7.31
N GLN A 15 5.83 12.72 7.45
CA GLN A 15 6.57 11.46 7.43
C GLN A 15 5.73 10.22 7.05
N GLU A 16 5.37 10.11 5.78
CA GLU A 16 4.58 8.99 5.30
C GLU A 16 5.44 7.74 5.23
N VAL A 17 4.94 6.66 5.80
CA VAL A 17 5.52 5.32 5.64
C VAL A 17 4.80 4.69 4.45
N GLU A 18 5.55 4.06 3.55
CA GLU A 18 4.95 3.18 2.54
C GLU A 18 4.95 1.75 3.08
N ILE A 19 3.85 1.04 2.84
CA ILE A 19 3.77 -0.40 3.04
C ILE A 19 3.66 -1.08 1.68
N CYS A 20 4.38 -2.18 1.53
CA CYS A 20 4.31 -3.05 0.36
C CYS A 20 3.83 -4.44 0.76
N HIS A 21 2.85 -4.96 0.02
CA HIS A 21 2.38 -6.33 0.09
C HIS A 21 3.08 -7.12 -1.01
N LEU A 22 4.16 -7.80 -0.62
CA LEU A 22 5.01 -8.55 -1.56
C LEU A 22 4.38 -9.87 -2.01
N ASP A 23 3.44 -10.41 -1.21
CA ASP A 23 2.65 -11.58 -1.58
C ASP A 23 1.16 -11.29 -1.38
N THR A 24 0.41 -11.35 -2.46
CA THR A 24 -1.05 -11.14 -2.49
C THR A 24 -1.83 -12.45 -2.65
N ASN A 25 -1.17 -13.62 -2.60
CA ASN A 25 -1.81 -14.92 -2.79
C ASN A 25 -2.93 -15.20 -1.77
N GLN A 26 -2.80 -14.68 -0.56
CA GLN A 26 -3.78 -14.88 0.52
C GLN A 26 -4.93 -13.86 0.51
N TRP A 27 -4.92 -12.90 -0.42
CA TRP A 27 -6.00 -11.91 -0.50
C TRP A 27 -7.29 -12.56 -1.02
N SER A 28 -8.43 -11.91 -0.79
CA SER A 28 -9.67 -12.35 -1.43
C SER A 28 -9.57 -12.13 -2.94
N ALA A 29 -9.99 -13.12 -3.76
CA ALA A 29 -10.11 -12.95 -5.21
C ALA A 29 -11.00 -11.73 -5.59
N GLY A 30 -11.90 -11.33 -4.69
CA GLY A 30 -12.77 -10.16 -4.86
C GLY A 30 -12.15 -8.82 -4.41
N HIS A 31 -10.89 -8.78 -3.97
CA HIS A 31 -10.25 -7.56 -3.50
C HIS A 31 -10.29 -6.47 -4.59
N THR A 32 -10.58 -5.23 -4.20
CA THR A 32 -10.78 -4.12 -5.15
C THR A 32 -9.52 -3.80 -5.95
N THR A 33 -8.34 -4.03 -5.38
CA THR A 33 -7.06 -3.85 -6.07
C THR A 33 -6.95 -4.68 -7.35
N PHE A 34 -7.42 -5.93 -7.36
CA PHE A 34 -7.37 -6.78 -8.55
C PHE A 34 -8.25 -6.25 -9.68
N ARG A 35 -9.36 -5.58 -9.33
CA ARG A 35 -10.21 -4.88 -10.29
C ARG A 35 -9.58 -3.58 -10.79
N ALA A 36 -8.91 -2.84 -9.92
CA ALA A 36 -8.28 -1.57 -10.26
C ALA A 36 -7.01 -1.74 -11.11
N LEU A 37 -6.19 -2.75 -10.82
CA LEU A 37 -4.90 -2.98 -11.47
C LEU A 37 -4.95 -4.06 -12.56
N GLY A 38 -5.99 -4.90 -12.61
CA GLY A 38 -6.15 -5.92 -13.64
C GLY A 38 -5.30 -7.18 -13.46
N HIS A 39 -4.78 -7.42 -12.27
CA HIS A 39 -3.97 -8.58 -11.92
C HIS A 39 -4.74 -9.55 -11.01
N LYS A 40 -4.32 -10.83 -10.99
CA LYS A 40 -4.85 -11.85 -10.08
C LYS A 40 -3.97 -11.99 -8.83
N LEU A 41 -4.42 -12.85 -7.93
CA LEU A 41 -3.71 -13.24 -6.70
C LEU A 41 -2.27 -13.66 -7.02
N GLY A 42 -1.30 -13.09 -6.29
CA GLY A 42 0.10 -13.46 -6.40
C GLY A 42 0.82 -13.00 -7.68
N GLU A 43 0.13 -12.35 -8.62
CA GLU A 43 0.73 -11.86 -9.86
C GLU A 43 1.34 -10.46 -9.73
N ILE A 44 1.09 -9.78 -8.60
CA ILE A 44 1.50 -8.39 -8.39
C ILE A 44 1.85 -8.12 -6.92
N GLU A 45 2.88 -7.29 -6.73
CA GLU A 45 3.20 -6.62 -5.47
C GLU A 45 2.43 -5.28 -5.39
N VAL A 46 1.84 -4.98 -4.24
CA VAL A 46 1.02 -3.77 -4.07
C VAL A 46 1.63 -2.88 -2.99
N CYS A 47 2.07 -1.67 -3.36
CA CYS A 47 2.55 -0.67 -2.41
C CYS A 47 1.58 0.49 -2.27
N HIS A 48 1.38 0.98 -1.05
CA HIS A 48 0.59 2.18 -0.78
C HIS A 48 1.10 2.91 0.46
N PHE A 49 0.80 4.20 0.55
CA PHE A 49 1.06 4.96 1.77
C PHE A 49 0.10 4.54 2.88
N ILE A 50 0.60 4.57 4.10
CA ILE A 50 -0.20 4.39 5.31
C ILE A 50 -0.22 5.71 6.08
N PHE A 51 -1.41 6.09 6.54
CA PHE A 51 -1.59 7.40 7.19
C PHE A 51 -1.48 7.29 8.70
N GLN A 52 -1.33 8.45 9.36
CA GLN A 52 -1.26 8.51 10.81
C GLN A 52 -2.52 7.89 11.43
N ASN A 53 -2.32 6.94 12.36
CA ASN A 53 -3.33 6.13 13.07
C ASN A 53 -3.77 4.82 12.39
N ASP A 54 -3.26 4.48 11.20
CA ASP A 54 -3.44 3.13 10.65
C ASP A 54 -2.48 2.16 11.35
N PHE A 55 -2.96 0.94 11.64
CA PHE A 55 -2.19 -0.10 12.33
C PHE A 55 -1.92 -1.27 11.40
N ILE A 56 -0.66 -1.71 11.37
CA ILE A 56 -0.21 -2.85 10.56
C ILE A 56 0.49 -3.87 11.45
N TRP A 57 0.21 -5.14 11.21
CA TRP A 57 0.94 -6.26 11.81
C TRP A 57 2.00 -6.70 10.81
N ALA A 58 3.28 -6.44 11.13
CA ALA A 58 4.40 -7.01 10.41
C ALA A 58 4.94 -8.19 11.22
N SER A 59 5.05 -9.36 10.60
CA SER A 59 5.84 -10.46 11.17
C SER A 59 7.31 -10.05 11.15
N GLN A 60 7.99 -10.16 12.30
CA GLN A 60 9.46 -10.14 12.35
C GLN A 60 9.93 -11.59 12.29
N ASP A 61 10.83 -11.87 11.36
CA ASP A 61 11.61 -13.13 11.34
C ASP A 61 12.61 -13.17 12.51
#